data_AF-A0A973TQV9-F1
#
_entry.id   AF-A0A973TQV9-F1
#
_cell.length_a   1.000
_cell.length_b   1.000
_cell.length_c   1.000
_cell.angle_alpha   90.00
_cell.angle_beta   90.00
_cell.angle_gamma   90.00
#
_symmetry.space_group_name_H-M   'P 1'
#
loop_
_entity.id
_entity.type
_entity.pdbx_description
1 polymer ?
#
loop_
_entity_poly.entity_id
_entity_poly.type
_entity_poly.pdbx_seq_one_letter_code
_entity_poly.pdbx_strand_id
1 'polypeptide(L)'
;MTSVPQFQLKHTPFHERTSQLSLPQNWRRWAGHIVVGSYDLHVEREYWAIRDAVALIDVSPLMKYMIEGPDAARLLDKLVPRDIAKMAIGQVGYTGWCDDEGKLLDDGTISRLGETTFRLTSAEPSLRWLSMNAVGLDVSITEVTE
;
A
#
# COMPACT_ATOMS: atom_id res chain seq x y z
N MET A 1 -2.30 33.83 19.77
CA MET A 1 -1.44 32.86 19.06
C MET A 1 -2.23 31.58 18.92
N THR A 2 -2.85 31.37 17.76
CA THR A 2 -3.55 30.13 17.44
C THR A 2 -2.51 29.02 17.31
N SER A 3 -2.66 27.95 18.09
CA SER A 3 -1.82 26.76 18.01
C SER A 3 -1.85 26.22 16.58
N VAL A 4 -0.69 26.19 15.92
CA VAL A 4 -0.54 25.47 14.66
C VAL A 4 -0.89 24.01 14.94
N PRO A 5 -1.80 23.37 14.20
CA PRO A 5 -2.06 21.95 14.36
C PRO A 5 -0.76 21.20 14.10
N GLN A 6 -0.29 20.44 15.10
CA GLN A 6 0.94 19.69 14.99
C GLN A 6 0.66 18.42 14.18
N PHE A 7 0.80 18.51 12.86
CA PHE A 7 0.76 17.34 11.97
C PHE A 7 2.06 16.57 12.14
N GLN A 8 2.10 15.67 13.13
CA GLN A 8 3.24 14.79 13.35
C GLN A 8 3.08 13.52 12.52
N LEU A 9 4.13 13.17 11.77
CA LEU A 9 4.18 11.90 11.05
C LEU A 9 4.22 10.74 12.03
N LYS A 10 3.49 9.67 11.70
CA LYS A 10 3.49 8.43 12.48
C LYS A 10 4.83 7.71 12.35
N HIS A 11 5.17 6.92 13.36
CA HIS A 11 6.30 6.00 13.31
C HIS A 11 5.79 4.62 12.93
N THR A 12 6.52 3.90 12.09
CA THR A 12 6.26 2.48 11.83
C THR A 12 6.67 1.64 13.05
N PRO A 13 6.20 0.38 13.17
CA PRO A 13 6.68 -0.53 14.21
C PRO A 13 8.21 -0.76 14.19
N PHE A 14 8.87 -0.51 13.06
CA PHE A 14 10.31 -0.67 12.90
C PHE A 14 11.11 0.63 13.10
N HIS A 15 10.45 1.77 13.30
CA HIS A 15 11.08 3.08 13.33
C HIS A 15 12.20 3.18 14.38
N GLU A 16 11.98 2.67 15.60
CA GLU A 16 12.98 2.70 16.67
C GLU A 16 14.31 2.06 16.23
N ARG A 17 14.25 0.96 15.48
CA ARG A 17 15.43 0.23 15.00
C ARG A 17 16.01 0.85 13.74
N THR A 18 15.17 1.18 12.76
CA THR A 18 15.63 1.69 11.45
C THR A 18 16.21 3.10 11.56
N SER A 19 15.66 3.94 12.45
CA SER A 19 16.13 5.31 12.66
C SER A 19 17.60 5.40 13.09
N GLN A 20 18.04 4.49 13.96
CA GLN A 20 19.40 4.42 14.46
C GLN A 20 20.43 4.00 13.39
N LEU A 21 19.96 3.34 12.33
CA LEU A 21 20.80 2.86 11.22
C LEU A 21 20.94 3.91 10.11
N SER A 22 20.21 5.02 10.18
CA SER A 22 20.24 6.08 9.15
C SER A 22 21.46 6.98 9.32
N LEU A 23 22.60 6.56 8.74
CA LEU A 23 23.83 7.37 8.73
C LEU A 23 23.66 8.75 8.08
N PRO A 24 23.01 8.89 6.91
CA PRO A 24 22.84 10.20 6.28
C PRO A 24 21.71 11.03 6.91
N GLN A 25 20.91 10.47 7.83
CA GLN A 25 19.67 11.06 8.33
C GLN A 25 18.72 11.49 7.19
N ASN A 26 18.67 10.68 6.14
CA ASN A 26 17.79 10.90 4.99
C ASN A 26 16.37 10.44 5.35
N TRP A 27 15.49 11.37 5.69
CA TRP A 27 14.11 11.08 6.08
C TRP A 27 13.13 11.32 4.94
N ARG A 28 12.14 10.43 4.80
CA ARG A 28 11.07 10.56 3.82
C ARG A 28 9.70 10.44 4.48
N ARG A 29 8.73 11.11 3.85
CA ARG A 29 7.30 10.94 4.16
C ARG A 29 6.72 9.86 3.26
N TRP A 30 6.03 8.89 3.83
CA TRP A 30 5.31 7.86 3.08
C TRP A 30 3.98 7.53 3.78
N ALA A 31 2.85 7.78 3.13
CA ALA A 31 1.51 7.44 3.64
C ALA A 31 1.30 7.87 5.12
N GLY A 32 1.68 9.11 5.45
CA GLY A 32 1.55 9.65 6.81
C GLY A 32 2.62 9.22 7.81
N HIS A 33 3.61 8.41 7.40
CA HIS A 33 4.72 7.95 8.23
C HIS A 33 6.03 8.67 7.91
N ILE A 34 6.93 8.74 8.91
CA ILE A 34 8.33 9.08 8.72
C ILE A 34 9.15 7.80 8.60
N VAL A 35 9.85 7.65 7.48
CA VAL A 35 10.67 6.49 7.15
C VAL A 35 12.08 6.91 6.73
N VAL A 36 13.03 5.98 6.87
CA VAL A 36 14.39 6.17 6.38
C VAL A 36 14.42 6.02 4.87
N GLY A 37 14.96 7.03 4.17
CA GLY A 37 15.11 7.05 2.71
C GLY A 37 16.41 6.42 2.20
N SER A 38 17.45 6.37 3.04
CA SER A 38 18.69 5.62 2.83
C SER A 38 19.43 5.45 4.17
N TYR A 39 20.10 4.32 4.34
CA TYR A 39 20.84 3.96 5.54
C TYR A 39 22.34 4.29 5.43
N ASP A 40 22.95 4.12 4.25
CA ASP A 40 24.36 4.44 3.99
C ASP A 40 24.51 5.86 3.42
N LEU A 41 25.70 6.44 3.57
CA LEU A 41 26.08 7.70 2.95
C LEU A 41 26.17 7.58 1.41
N HIS A 42 26.45 6.37 0.90
CA HIS A 42 26.56 6.06 -0.52
C HIS A 42 25.51 5.01 -0.90
N VAL A 43 24.45 5.44 -1.58
CA VAL A 43 23.30 4.60 -1.95
C VAL A 43 23.66 3.40 -2.83
N GLU A 44 24.81 3.46 -3.52
CA GLU A 44 25.34 2.36 -4.32
C GLU A 44 25.66 1.13 -3.46
N ARG A 45 26.06 1.32 -2.20
CA ARG A 45 26.32 0.20 -1.29
C ARG A 45 25.04 -0.56 -0.95
N GLU A 46 23.94 0.16 -0.72
CA GLU A 46 22.63 -0.45 -0.52
C GLU A 46 22.15 -1.15 -1.80
N TYR A 47 22.34 -0.53 -2.97
CA TYR A 47 22.04 -1.14 -4.25
C TYR A 47 22.78 -2.47 -4.46
N TRP A 48 24.09 -2.51 -4.23
CA TRP A 48 24.88 -3.74 -4.39
C TRP A 48 24.52 -4.78 -3.32
N ALA A 49 24.19 -4.37 -2.09
CA ALA A 49 23.67 -5.30 -1.09
C ALA A 49 22.35 -5.97 -1.51
N ILE A 50 21.44 -5.21 -2.15
CA ILE A 50 20.19 -5.75 -2.71
C ILE A 50 20.47 -6.75 -3.84
N ARG A 51 21.46 -6.47 -4.70
CA ARG A 51 21.76 -7.28 -5.88
C ARG A 51 22.59 -8.53 -5.59
N ASP A 52 23.57 -8.42 -4.71
CA ASP A 52 24.60 -9.43 -4.51
C ASP A 52 24.43 -10.20 -3.19
N ALA A 53 23.54 -9.74 -2.30
CA ALA A 53 23.30 -10.36 -1.01
C ALA A 53 21.80 -10.35 -0.63
N VAL A 54 21.45 -9.62 0.43
CA VAL A 54 20.08 -9.52 0.94
C VAL A 54 19.85 -8.13 1.50
N ALA A 55 18.64 -7.63 1.31
CA ALA A 55 18.18 -6.38 1.91
C ALA A 55 16.81 -6.57 2.55
N LEU A 56 16.53 -5.78 3.58
CA LEU A 56 15.24 -5.70 4.24
C LEU A 56 14.71 -4.28 4.11
N ILE A 57 13.44 -4.15 3.76
CA ILE A 57 12.75 -2.87 3.62
C ILE A 57 11.51 -2.86 4.51
N ASP A 58 11.31 -1.76 5.22
CA ASP A 58 10.08 -1.49 5.96
C ASP A 58 9.02 -0.93 5.00
N VAL A 59 8.05 -1.76 4.63
CA VAL A 59 6.91 -1.41 3.78
C VAL A 59 5.61 -1.31 4.59
N SER A 60 5.70 -1.26 5.92
CA SER A 60 4.54 -1.09 6.81
C SER A 60 3.65 0.10 6.44
N PRO A 61 4.16 1.24 5.94
CA PRO A 61 3.32 2.38 5.57
C PRO A 61 2.33 2.14 4.42
N LEU A 62 2.52 1.10 3.60
CA LEU A 62 1.57 0.80 2.52
C LEU A 62 0.15 0.64 3.07
N MET A 63 -0.84 1.21 2.38
CA MET A 63 -2.23 1.13 2.80
C MET A 63 -2.80 -0.25 2.49
N LYS A 64 -3.64 -0.79 3.38
CA LYS A 64 -4.16 -2.17 3.25
C LYS A 64 -5.66 -2.16 3.45
N TYR A 65 -6.39 -2.73 2.50
CA TYR A 65 -7.85 -2.77 2.50
C TYR A 65 -8.34 -4.21 2.37
N MET A 66 -9.14 -4.66 3.33
CA MET A 66 -9.92 -5.88 3.21
C MET A 66 -11.19 -5.58 2.43
N ILE A 67 -11.45 -6.36 1.39
CA ILE A 67 -12.60 -6.25 0.51
C ILE A 67 -13.31 -7.60 0.53
N GLU A 68 -14.51 -7.61 1.10
CA GLU A 68 -15.21 -8.84 1.49
C GLU A 68 -16.68 -8.79 1.08
N GLY A 69 -17.21 -9.89 0.58
CA GLY A 69 -18.63 -10.03 0.25
C GLY A 69 -18.87 -10.65 -1.13
N PRO A 70 -20.12 -11.02 -1.43
CA PRO A 70 -20.48 -11.68 -2.69
C PRO A 70 -20.04 -10.91 -3.94
N ASP A 71 -20.06 -9.58 -3.90
CA ASP A 71 -19.67 -8.73 -5.02
C ASP A 71 -18.19 -8.25 -4.98
N ALA A 72 -17.36 -8.79 -4.07
CA ALA A 72 -15.97 -8.33 -3.92
C ALA A 72 -15.14 -8.47 -5.22
N ALA A 73 -15.24 -9.61 -5.90
CA ALA A 73 -14.57 -9.82 -7.18
C ALA A 73 -15.13 -8.87 -8.26
N ARG A 74 -16.44 -8.64 -8.28
CA ARG A 74 -17.11 -7.74 -9.22
C ARG A 74 -16.67 -6.29 -9.05
N LEU A 75 -16.51 -5.84 -7.80
CA LEU A 75 -15.94 -4.53 -7.49
C LEU A 75 -14.51 -4.42 -8.04
N LEU A 76 -13.67 -5.41 -7.76
CA LEU A 76 -12.27 -5.37 -8.17
C LEU A 76 -12.12 -5.41 -9.70
N ASP A 77 -12.85 -6.29 -10.40
CA ASP A 77 -12.88 -6.35 -11.88
C ASP A 77 -13.36 -5.04 -12.52
N LYS A 78 -14.21 -4.27 -11.84
CA LYS A 78 -14.62 -2.93 -12.29
C LYS A 78 -13.49 -1.90 -12.14
N LEU A 79 -12.65 -2.04 -11.12
CA LEU A 79 -11.63 -1.06 -10.75
C LEU A 79 -10.32 -1.23 -11.52
N VAL A 80 -9.96 -2.47 -11.87
CA VAL A 80 -8.63 -2.79 -12.37
C VAL A 80 -8.69 -3.47 -13.74
N PRO A 81 -7.68 -3.28 -14.62
CA PRO A 81 -7.65 -3.91 -15.94
C PRO A 81 -7.32 -5.41 -15.88
N ARG A 82 -6.94 -5.93 -14.71
CA ARG A 82 -6.64 -7.34 -14.48
C ARG A 82 -7.93 -8.12 -14.26
N ASP A 83 -8.02 -9.29 -14.87
CA ASP A 83 -9.06 -10.28 -14.62
C ASP A 83 -8.87 -10.94 -13.23
N ILE A 84 -9.71 -10.55 -12.27
CA ILE A 84 -9.69 -11.01 -10.88
C ILE A 84 -10.31 -12.40 -10.76
N ALA A 85 -11.28 -12.73 -11.61
CA ALA A 85 -11.91 -14.05 -11.63
C ALA A 85 -10.89 -15.18 -11.88
N LYS A 86 -9.82 -14.90 -12.66
CA LYS A 86 -8.72 -15.85 -12.93
C LYS A 86 -7.71 -16.02 -11.80
N MET A 87 -7.72 -15.17 -10.76
CA MET A 87 -6.78 -15.31 -9.65
C MET A 87 -7.15 -16.52 -8.80
N ALA A 88 -6.21 -17.43 -8.55
CA ALA A 88 -6.43 -18.53 -7.61
C ALA A 88 -6.47 -18.03 -6.16
N ILE A 89 -7.15 -18.74 -5.27
CA ILE A 89 -7.06 -18.47 -3.82
C ILE A 89 -5.60 -18.69 -3.38
N GLY A 90 -5.07 -17.76 -2.59
CA GLY A 90 -3.66 -17.70 -2.18
C GLY A 90 -2.76 -16.96 -3.18
N GLN A 91 -3.28 -16.51 -4.33
CA GLN A 91 -2.51 -15.78 -5.32
C GLN A 91 -2.50 -14.26 -5.05
N VAL A 92 -1.36 -13.64 -5.33
CA VAL A 92 -1.21 -12.17 -5.41
C VAL A 92 -0.99 -11.74 -6.86
N GLY A 93 -1.63 -10.64 -7.25
CA GLY A 93 -1.50 -10.04 -8.57
C GLY A 93 -1.21 -8.54 -8.46
N TYR A 94 -0.22 -8.08 -9.22
CA TYR A 94 0.06 -6.65 -9.35
C TYR A 94 -0.86 -6.01 -10.40
N THR A 95 -1.40 -4.83 -10.11
CA THR A 95 -2.30 -4.10 -11.01
C THR A 95 -2.35 -2.61 -10.68
N GLY A 96 -2.67 -1.79 -11.67
CA GLY A 96 -3.12 -0.41 -11.46
C GLY A 96 -4.65 -0.31 -11.42
N TRP A 97 -5.17 0.83 -10.99
CA TRP A 97 -6.56 1.26 -11.25
C TRP A 97 -6.57 2.67 -11.84
N CYS A 98 -7.56 2.92 -12.69
CA CYS A 98 -7.69 4.17 -13.41
C CYS A 98 -8.98 4.89 -13.04
N ASP A 99 -9.06 6.17 -13.39
CA ASP A 99 -10.32 6.90 -13.47
C ASP A 99 -11.09 6.54 -14.75
N ASP A 100 -12.26 7.17 -14.92
CA ASP A 100 -13.16 6.95 -16.05
C ASP A 100 -12.56 7.39 -17.41
N GLU A 101 -11.52 8.24 -17.40
CA GLU A 101 -10.78 8.64 -18.60
C GLU A 101 -9.59 7.70 -18.89
N GLY A 102 -9.40 6.66 -18.07
CA GLY A 102 -8.30 5.71 -18.19
C GLY A 102 -6.97 6.24 -17.66
N LYS A 103 -6.94 7.34 -16.90
CA LYS A 103 -5.73 7.85 -16.25
C LYS A 103 -5.44 7.03 -15.00
N LEU A 104 -4.17 6.62 -14.84
CA LEU A 104 -3.73 5.88 -13.67
C LEU A 104 -3.91 6.73 -12.40
N LEU A 105 -4.66 6.21 -11.44
CA LEU A 105 -4.86 6.84 -10.13
C LEU A 105 -3.81 6.37 -9.14
N ASP A 106 -3.62 5.06 -9.01
CA ASP A 106 -2.63 4.43 -8.15
C ASP A 106 -2.45 2.95 -8.60
N ASP A 107 -1.50 2.27 -7.98
CA ASP A 107 -1.17 0.88 -8.24
C ASP A 107 -0.91 0.09 -6.96
N GLY A 108 -0.80 -1.22 -7.12
CA GLY A 108 -0.35 -2.08 -6.05
C GLY A 108 -0.71 -3.53 -6.27
N THR A 109 -1.00 -4.23 -5.19
CA THR A 109 -1.24 -5.67 -5.22
C THR A 109 -2.61 -6.03 -4.69
N ILE A 110 -3.26 -6.97 -5.36
CA ILE A 110 -4.46 -7.64 -4.86
C ILE A 110 -4.06 -9.06 -4.48
N SER A 111 -4.40 -9.48 -3.27
CA SER A 111 -4.28 -10.87 -2.80
C SER A 111 -5.66 -11.49 -2.72
N ARG A 112 -5.89 -12.64 -3.36
CA ARG A 112 -7.13 -13.40 -3.18
C ARG A 112 -6.97 -14.31 -1.97
N LEU A 113 -7.65 -13.99 -0.88
CA LEU A 113 -7.52 -14.69 0.41
C LEU A 113 -8.59 -15.78 0.61
N GLY A 114 -9.72 -15.66 -0.10
CA GLY A 114 -10.80 -16.64 -0.07
C GLY A 114 -11.67 -16.55 -1.32
N GLU A 115 -12.84 -17.20 -1.28
CA GLU A 115 -13.80 -17.15 -2.40
C GLU A 115 -14.31 -15.74 -2.64
N THR A 116 -14.65 -15.03 -1.56
CA THR A 116 -15.24 -13.68 -1.53
C THR A 116 -14.42 -12.69 -0.71
N THR A 117 -13.15 -13.00 -0.45
CA THR A 117 -12.26 -12.22 0.43
C THR A 117 -10.98 -11.86 -0.32
N PHE A 118 -10.70 -10.57 -0.41
CA PHE A 118 -9.54 -10.02 -1.08
C PHE A 118 -8.85 -8.98 -0.19
N ARG A 119 -7.54 -8.82 -0.37
CA ARG A 119 -6.79 -7.71 0.21
C ARG A 119 -6.13 -6.89 -0.88
N LEU A 120 -6.46 -5.60 -0.93
CA LEU A 120 -5.79 -4.64 -1.79
C LEU A 120 -4.74 -3.90 -0.96
N THR A 121 -3.54 -3.74 -1.52
CA THR A 121 -2.45 -2.95 -0.94
C THR A 121 -2.08 -1.85 -1.92
N SER A 122 -2.07 -0.59 -1.48
CA SER A 122 -1.81 0.60 -2.30
C SER A 122 -0.73 1.50 -1.69
N ALA A 123 -0.14 2.35 -2.52
CA ALA A 123 0.89 3.30 -2.07
C ALA A 123 0.30 4.44 -1.24
N GLU A 124 -0.88 4.93 -1.65
CA GLU A 124 -1.57 6.07 -1.03
C GLU A 124 -3.00 5.70 -0.57
N PRO A 125 -3.63 6.52 0.31
CA PRO A 125 -4.99 6.28 0.79
C PRO A 125 -6.00 6.21 -0.36
N SER A 126 -6.61 5.04 -0.53
CA SER A 126 -7.55 4.74 -1.64
C SER A 126 -8.99 4.48 -1.18
N LEU A 127 -9.27 4.48 0.13
CA LEU A 127 -10.59 4.11 0.68
C LEU A 127 -11.75 4.87 0.03
N ARG A 128 -11.61 6.19 -0.15
CA ARG A 128 -12.65 7.03 -0.77
C ARG A 128 -13.00 6.54 -2.18
N TRP A 129 -11.99 6.26 -3.01
CA TRP A 129 -12.18 5.80 -4.38
C TRP A 129 -12.84 4.42 -4.42
N LEU A 130 -12.40 3.51 -3.56
CA LEU A 130 -12.96 2.18 -3.40
C LEU A 130 -14.44 2.25 -2.98
N SER A 131 -14.76 3.06 -1.96
CA SER A 131 -16.14 3.23 -1.46
C SER A 131 -17.07 3.85 -2.50
N MET A 132 -16.61 4.83 -3.29
CA MET A 132 -17.41 5.43 -4.36
C MET A 132 -17.77 4.40 -5.44
N ASN A 133 -16.88 3.44 -5.72
CA ASN A 133 -17.11 2.41 -6.73
C ASN A 133 -17.92 1.22 -6.25
N ALA A 134 -18.06 1.04 -4.93
CA ALA A 134 -18.82 -0.03 -4.28
C ALA A 134 -20.32 0.24 -4.17
N VAL A 135 -20.79 1.44 -4.56
CA VAL A 135 -22.20 1.80 -4.45
C VAL A 135 -23.08 0.81 -5.24
N GLY A 136 -24.03 0.20 -4.56
CA GLY A 136 -24.95 -0.79 -5.13
C GLY A 136 -24.39 -2.22 -5.23
N LEU A 137 -23.25 -2.50 -4.59
CA LEU A 137 -22.66 -3.83 -4.46
C LEU A 137 -22.82 -4.38 -3.05
N ASP A 138 -23.00 -5.69 -2.91
CA ASP A 138 -22.92 -6.40 -1.63
C ASP A 138 -21.44 -6.68 -1.28
N VAL A 139 -20.77 -5.64 -0.78
CA VAL A 139 -19.35 -5.66 -0.44
C VAL A 139 -19.04 -4.72 0.73
N SER A 140 -18.23 -5.17 1.67
CA SER A 140 -17.64 -4.36 2.73
C SER A 140 -16.17 -4.07 2.44
N ILE A 141 -15.75 -2.84 2.71
CA ILE A 141 -14.36 -2.40 2.55
C ILE A 141 -13.88 -1.85 3.89
N THR A 142 -12.86 -2.49 4.45
CA THR A 142 -12.29 -2.12 5.75
C THR A 142 -10.81 -1.81 5.59
N GLU A 143 -10.37 -0.65 6.06
CA GLU A 143 -8.94 -0.37 6.18
C GLU A 143 -8.34 -1.17 7.33
N VAL A 144 -7.28 -1.92 7.04
CA VAL A 144 -6.55 -2.80 7.97
C VAL A 144 -5.05 -2.50 7.94
N THR A 145 -4.71 -1.22 7.78
CA THR A 145 -3.32 -0.77 7.64
C THR A 145 -2.52 -0.97 8.92
N GLU A 146 -3.18 -0.80 10.08
CA GLU A 146 -2.64 -0.84 11.44
C GLU A 146 -2.78 -2.22 12.09
#